data_AF-A0A841X138-F1
#
_entry.id   AF-A0A841X138-F1
#
_cell.length_a   1.000
_cell.length_b   1.000
_cell.length_c   1.000
_cell.angle_alpha   90.00
_cell.angle_beta   90.00
_cell.angle_gamma   90.00
#
_symmetry.space_group_name_H-M   'P 1'
#
loop_
_entity.id
_entity.type
_entity.pdbx_description
1 polymer ?
#
loop_
_entity_poly.entity_id
_entity_poly.type
_entity_poly.pdbx_seq_one_letter_code
_entity_poly.pdbx_strand_id
1 'polypeptide(L)'
;MSQRKRTSRVLENAELKFAGVKAINTNLDIGDNYNTIKFAQLIEELRTKLENHNTILSTIDSSKIELEQLEKKLVSYCENMMMGIGFKYGKDSREYQMAGGVRRSEILRKSRATRLKRAANKAASQNSESTGLS
;
A
#
# COMPACT_ATOMS: atom_id res chain seq x y z
N MET A 1 -4.89 3.94 -3.57
CA MET A 1 -6.13 4.22 -4.32
C MET A 1 -7.08 3.08 -4.10
N SER A 2 -8.34 3.37 -3.79
CA SER A 2 -9.39 2.36 -3.60
C SER A 2 -9.59 1.59 -4.91
N GLN A 3 -9.73 0.26 -4.79
CA GLN A 3 -10.04 -0.62 -5.90
C GLN A 3 -11.40 -0.24 -6.50
N ARG A 4 -11.44 -0.07 -7.82
CA ARG A 4 -12.69 0.31 -8.51
C ARG A 4 -13.64 -0.90 -8.51
N LYS A 5 -14.88 -0.68 -8.03
CA LYS A 5 -15.95 -1.67 -8.15
C LYS A 5 -16.21 -1.98 -9.63
N ARG A 6 -16.47 -3.25 -9.92
CA ARG A 6 -16.78 -3.75 -11.26
C ARG A 6 -18.25 -3.54 -11.58
N THR A 7 -18.52 -3.08 -12.81
CA THR A 7 -19.86 -3.05 -13.41
C THR A 7 -19.94 -4.07 -14.55
N SER A 8 -21.15 -4.51 -14.91
CA SER A 8 -21.37 -5.50 -15.97
C SER A 8 -22.42 -5.03 -16.96
N ARG A 9 -21.99 -4.55 -18.13
CA ARG A 9 -22.88 -4.24 -19.27
C ARG A 9 -23.61 -5.49 -19.79
N VAL A 10 -23.00 -6.66 -19.61
CA VAL A 10 -23.61 -7.94 -20.01
C VAL A 10 -24.84 -8.23 -19.16
N LEU A 11 -24.79 -7.95 -17.85
CA LEU A 11 -25.92 -8.13 -16.94
C LEU A 11 -27.08 -7.20 -17.33
N GLU A 12 -26.80 -5.91 -17.53
CA GLU A 12 -27.78 -4.92 -17.98
C GLU A 12 -28.46 -5.33 -19.30
N ASN A 13 -27.66 -5.73 -20.29
CA ASN A 13 -28.19 -6.21 -21.57
C ASN A 13 -28.99 -7.51 -21.43
N ALA A 14 -28.61 -8.41 -20.53
CA ALA A 14 -29.30 -9.67 -20.28
C ALA A 14 -30.68 -9.43 -19.65
N GLU A 15 -30.78 -8.50 -18.70
CA GLU A 15 -32.04 -8.10 -18.05
C GLU A 15 -33.03 -7.49 -19.06
N LEU A 16 -32.57 -6.60 -19.93
CA LEU A 16 -33.41 -6.02 -20.99
C LEU A 16 -33.95 -7.10 -21.95
N LYS A 17 -33.08 -8.03 -22.36
CA LYS A 17 -33.48 -9.16 -23.21
C LYS A 17 -34.46 -10.08 -22.50
N PHE A 18 -34.24 -10.36 -21.22
CA PHE A 18 -35.12 -11.19 -20.41
C PHE A 18 -36.51 -10.60 -20.25
N ALA A 19 -36.63 -9.27 -20.08
CA ALA A 19 -37.90 -8.58 -20.09
C ALA A 19 -38.63 -8.73 -21.43
N GLY A 20 -37.91 -8.62 -22.55
CA GLY A 20 -38.45 -8.88 -23.88
C GLY A 20 -38.95 -10.33 -24.06
N VAL A 21 -38.19 -11.32 -23.59
CA VAL A 21 -38.60 -12.74 -23.62
C VAL A 21 -39.89 -12.95 -22.82
N LYS A 22 -39.98 -12.38 -21.61
CA LYS A 22 -41.20 -12.46 -20.79
C LYS A 22 -42.42 -11.81 -21.43
N ALA A 23 -42.22 -10.72 -22.18
CA ALA A 23 -43.30 -10.05 -22.90
C ALA A 23 -43.87 -10.92 -24.04
N ILE A 24 -43.05 -11.80 -24.63
CA ILE A 24 -43.50 -12.76 -25.65
C ILE A 24 -44.25 -13.92 -24.99
N ASN A 25 -43.61 -14.57 -24.00
CA ASN A 25 -44.21 -15.66 -23.24
C ASN A 25 -43.52 -15.78 -21.87
N THR A 26 -44.30 -15.60 -20.80
CA THR A 26 -43.81 -15.67 -19.42
C THR A 26 -43.13 -17.00 -19.09
N ASN A 27 -43.61 -18.11 -19.66
CA ASN A 27 -43.11 -19.46 -19.42
C ASN A 27 -42.51 -20.08 -20.68
N LEU A 28 -41.80 -19.27 -21.49
CA LEU A 28 -41.12 -19.75 -22.68
C LEU A 28 -40.14 -20.88 -22.35
N ASP A 29 -40.27 -21.99 -23.07
CA ASP A 29 -39.33 -23.10 -23.09
C ASP A 29 -39.12 -23.55 -24.53
N ILE A 30 -37.88 -23.52 -24.99
CA ILE A 30 -37.48 -23.85 -26.36
C ILE A 30 -36.78 -25.22 -26.38
N GLY A 31 -36.66 -25.90 -25.23
CA GLY A 31 -35.86 -27.12 -25.08
C GLY A 31 -34.38 -26.81 -24.82
N ASP A 32 -33.57 -27.86 -24.65
CA ASP A 32 -32.12 -27.78 -24.45
C ASP A 32 -31.66 -26.80 -23.34
N ASN A 33 -32.43 -26.70 -22.25
CA ASN A 33 -32.22 -25.77 -21.13
C ASN A 33 -32.38 -24.27 -21.47
N TYR A 34 -32.89 -23.93 -22.64
CA TYR A 34 -33.20 -22.55 -23.02
C TYR A 34 -34.65 -22.23 -22.67
N ASN A 35 -34.85 -21.82 -21.42
CA ASN A 35 -36.15 -21.40 -20.90
C ASN A 35 -36.04 -20.19 -19.96
N THR A 36 -37.18 -19.56 -19.66
CA THR A 36 -37.26 -18.38 -18.81
C THR A 36 -36.69 -18.63 -17.40
N ILE A 37 -36.82 -19.85 -16.87
CA ILE A 37 -36.31 -20.21 -15.54
C ILE A 37 -34.77 -20.19 -15.55
N LYS A 38 -34.15 -20.85 -16.53
CA LYS A 38 -32.69 -20.92 -16.62
C LYS A 38 -32.07 -19.56 -16.91
N PHE A 39 -32.73 -18.75 -17.75
CA PHE A 39 -32.30 -17.39 -18.01
C PHE A 39 -32.33 -16.54 -16.73
N ALA A 40 -33.42 -16.59 -15.95
CA ALA A 40 -33.50 -15.91 -14.66
C ALA A 40 -32.39 -16.35 -13.70
N GLN A 41 -32.16 -17.68 -13.59
CA GLN A 41 -31.11 -18.24 -12.74
C GLN A 41 -29.72 -17.69 -13.10
N LEU A 42 -29.38 -17.62 -14.38
CA LEU A 42 -28.07 -17.11 -14.83
C LEU A 42 -27.90 -15.60 -14.56
N ILE A 43 -28.98 -14.82 -14.70
CA ILE A 43 -28.98 -13.39 -14.34
C ILE A 43 -28.69 -13.22 -12.84
N GLU A 44 -29.42 -13.95 -11.98
CA GLU A 44 -29.23 -13.85 -10.53
C GLU A 44 -27.87 -14.40 -10.08
N GLU A 45 -27.38 -15.47 -10.70
CA GLU A 45 -26.04 -16.00 -10.43
C GLU A 45 -24.97 -14.94 -10.74
N LEU A 46 -25.04 -14.31 -11.92
CA LEU A 46 -24.09 -13.28 -12.31
C LEU A 46 -24.19 -12.06 -11.39
N ARG A 47 -25.40 -11.63 -11.04
CA ARG A 47 -25.62 -10.50 -10.11
C ARG A 47 -25.00 -10.78 -8.74
N THR A 48 -25.28 -11.94 -8.17
CA THR A 48 -24.76 -12.36 -6.85
C THR A 48 -23.24 -12.44 -6.86
N LYS A 49 -22.64 -13.01 -7.91
CA LYS A 49 -21.18 -13.10 -8.04
C LYS A 49 -20.53 -11.72 -8.20
N LEU A 50 -21.17 -10.82 -8.96
CA LEU A 50 -20.68 -9.45 -9.14
C LEU A 50 -20.72 -8.66 -7.83
N GLU A 51 -21.81 -8.79 -7.07
CA GLU A 51 -21.95 -8.15 -5.76
C GLU A 51 -20.92 -8.68 -4.77
N ASN A 52 -20.79 -10.00 -4.63
CA ASN A 52 -19.78 -10.61 -3.76
C ASN A 52 -18.36 -10.15 -4.11
N HIS A 53 -18.02 -10.09 -5.39
CA HIS A 53 -16.73 -9.59 -5.84
C HIS A 53 -16.49 -8.14 -5.41
N ASN A 54 -17.47 -7.25 -5.60
CA ASN A 54 -17.36 -5.85 -5.20
C ASN A 54 -17.29 -5.66 -3.68
N THR A 55 -17.97 -6.52 -2.92
CA THR A 55 -17.87 -6.56 -1.45
C THR A 55 -16.46 -6.95 -1.02
N ILE A 56 -15.89 -8.01 -1.60
CA ILE A 56 -14.51 -8.44 -1.33
C ILE A 56 -13.52 -7.31 -1.63
N LEU A 57 -13.67 -6.62 -2.78
CA LEU A 57 -12.82 -5.46 -3.10
C LEU A 57 -12.91 -4.36 -2.03
N SER A 58 -14.12 -4.08 -1.53
CA SER A 58 -14.32 -3.08 -0.47
C SER A 58 -13.67 -3.51 0.85
N THR A 59 -13.74 -4.80 1.20
CA THR A 59 -13.08 -5.36 2.39
C THR A 59 -11.55 -5.28 2.28
N ILE A 60 -10.99 -5.59 1.10
CA ILE A 60 -9.54 -5.47 0.85
C ILE A 60 -9.08 -4.03 1.02
N ASP A 61 -9.84 -3.07 0.49
CA ASP A 61 -9.53 -1.64 0.65
C ASP A 61 -9.55 -1.21 2.12
N SER A 62 -10.55 -1.63 2.89
CA SER A 62 -10.63 -1.35 4.34
C SER A 62 -9.44 -1.94 5.09
N SER A 63 -9.15 -3.21 4.85
CA SER A 63 -8.02 -3.92 5.48
C SER A 63 -6.68 -3.24 5.19
N LYS A 64 -6.49 -2.75 3.95
CA LYS A 64 -5.31 -1.99 3.59
C LYS A 64 -5.19 -0.68 4.36
N ILE A 65 -6.27 0.07 4.50
CA ILE A 65 -6.28 1.32 5.26
C ILE A 65 -5.95 1.07 6.73
N GLU A 66 -6.52 0.02 7.33
CA GLU A 66 -6.25 -0.37 8.71
C GLU A 66 -4.77 -0.72 8.93
N LEU A 67 -4.17 -1.48 7.99
CA LEU A 67 -2.75 -1.81 8.04
C LEU A 67 -1.88 -0.55 7.96
N GLU A 68 -2.12 0.33 6.98
CA GLU A 68 -1.37 1.58 6.82
C GLU A 68 -1.49 2.49 8.06
N GLN A 69 -2.66 2.52 8.71
CA GLN A 69 -2.86 3.27 9.96
C GLN A 69 -2.09 2.64 11.13
N LEU A 70 -2.10 1.32 11.24
CA LEU A 70 -1.38 0.60 12.28
C LEU A 70 0.14 0.76 12.12
N GLU A 71 0.66 0.68 10.89
CA GLU A 71 2.06 0.93 10.57
C GLU A 71 2.48 2.34 10.99
N LYS A 72 1.70 3.36 10.64
CA LYS A 72 1.96 4.75 11.06
C LYS A 72 1.98 4.89 12.57
N LYS A 73 1.00 4.29 13.26
CA LYS A 73 0.95 4.31 14.73
C LYS A 73 2.17 3.63 15.35
N LEU A 74 2.59 2.50 14.79
CA LEU A 74 3.76 1.76 15.27
C LEU A 74 5.05 2.56 15.08
N VAL A 75 5.24 3.20 13.92
CA VAL A 75 6.39 4.08 13.68
C VAL A 75 6.46 5.19 14.72
N SER A 76 5.37 5.93 14.95
CA SER A 76 5.34 6.99 15.96
C SER A 76 5.56 6.45 17.37
N TYR A 77 5.05 5.26 17.68
CA TYR A 77 5.29 4.61 18.97
C TYR A 77 6.78 4.26 19.16
N CYS A 78 7.43 3.69 18.14
CA CYS A 78 8.86 3.39 18.16
C CYS A 78 9.71 4.66 18.33
N GLU A 79 9.37 5.75 17.63
CA GLU A 79 10.05 7.04 17.79
C GLU A 79 9.95 7.58 19.21
N ASN A 80 8.73 7.55 19.78
CA ASN A 80 8.48 7.97 21.16
C ASN A 80 9.24 7.08 22.17
N MET A 81 9.26 5.77 21.95
CA MET A 81 10.00 4.83 22.80
C MET A 81 11.51 5.13 22.75
N MET A 82 12.07 5.34 21.56
CA MET A 82 13.48 5.70 21.40
C MET A 82 13.81 7.05 22.07
N MET A 83 12.92 8.03 21.98
CA MET A 83 13.07 9.30 22.67
C MET A 83 13.05 9.11 24.19
N GLY A 84 12.10 8.30 24.71
CA GLY A 84 12.00 7.97 26.13
C GLY A 84 13.22 7.23 26.67
N ILE A 85 13.76 6.26 25.93
CA ILE A 85 15.00 5.55 26.29
C ILE A 85 16.17 6.53 26.31
N GLY A 86 16.28 7.39 25.29
CA GLY A 86 17.31 8.43 25.24
C GLY A 86 17.19 9.45 26.37
N PHE A 87 15.97 9.75 26.83
CA PHE A 87 15.71 10.61 27.99
C PHE A 87 16.09 9.92 29.31
N LYS A 88 15.69 8.66 29.50
CA LYS A 88 15.88 7.91 30.76
C LYS A 88 17.33 7.47 30.98
N TYR A 89 17.98 6.93 29.96
CA TYR A 89 19.33 6.33 30.08
C TYR A 89 20.41 7.21 29.44
N GLY A 90 20.03 8.21 28.64
CA GLY A 90 20.95 9.04 27.87
C GLY A 90 21.25 8.48 26.48
N LYS A 91 21.45 9.36 25.50
CA LYS A 91 21.72 9.00 24.09
C LYS A 91 23.10 8.41 23.81
N ASP A 92 23.98 8.34 24.82
CA ASP A 92 25.31 7.71 24.70
C ASP A 92 25.39 6.37 25.45
N SER A 93 24.28 5.93 26.04
CA SER A 93 24.21 4.73 26.87
C SER A 93 24.24 3.43 26.06
N ARG A 94 24.50 2.33 26.75
CA ARG A 94 24.46 0.99 26.16
C ARG A 94 23.02 0.59 25.84
N GLU A 95 22.07 0.96 26.68
CA GLU A 95 20.64 0.71 26.56
C GLU A 95 20.07 1.37 25.31
N TYR A 96 20.45 2.63 25.04
CA TYR A 96 20.05 3.33 23.83
C TYR A 96 20.57 2.62 22.57
N GLN A 97 21.81 2.09 22.62
CA GLN A 97 22.36 1.29 21.52
C GLN A 97 21.64 -0.05 21.36
N MET A 98 21.37 -0.74 22.46
CA MET A 98 20.66 -2.03 22.46
C MET A 98 19.24 -1.90 21.92
N ALA A 99 18.59 -0.76 22.14
CA ALA A 99 17.28 -0.44 21.56
C ALA A 99 17.31 -0.10 20.06
N GLY A 100 18.50 -0.15 19.43
CA GLY A 100 18.69 0.13 18.00
C GLY A 100 19.14 1.56 17.70
N GLY A 101 19.38 2.40 18.72
CA GLY A 101 19.92 3.74 18.54
C GLY A 101 21.42 3.74 18.22
N VAL A 102 21.91 4.82 17.62
CA VAL A 102 23.36 5.05 17.47
C VAL A 102 23.82 5.98 18.58
N ARG A 103 24.84 5.58 19.33
CA ARG A 103 25.35 6.38 20.46
C ARG A 103 25.83 7.76 20.01
N ARG A 104 25.58 8.79 20.82
CA ARG A 104 25.95 10.19 20.50
C ARG A 104 27.44 10.36 20.21
N SER A 105 28.30 9.72 20.98
CA SER A 105 29.76 9.71 20.76
C SER A 105 30.14 9.11 19.40
N GLU A 106 29.47 8.02 18.99
CA GLU A 106 29.70 7.37 17.71
C GLU A 106 29.26 8.27 16.53
N ILE A 107 28.12 8.95 16.67
CA ILE A 107 27.63 9.93 15.68
C ILE A 107 28.66 11.06 15.50
N LEU A 108 29.17 11.61 16.60
CA LEU A 108 30.18 12.69 16.57
C LEU A 108 31.51 12.22 15.98
N ARG A 109 31.92 10.98 16.27
CA ARG A 109 33.12 10.38 15.67
C ARG A 109 32.99 10.26 14.15
N LYS A 110 31.86 9.76 13.65
CA LYS A 110 31.58 9.62 12.22
C LYS A 110 31.56 10.98 11.52
N SER A 111 30.89 11.98 12.09
CA SER A 111 30.83 13.32 11.49
C SER A 111 32.21 14.00 11.43
N ARG A 112 33.03 13.87 12.48
CA ARG A 112 34.41 14.38 12.50
C ARG A 112 35.26 13.70 11.43
N ALA A 113 35.20 12.38 11.32
CA ALA A 113 35.94 11.64 10.30
C ALA A 113 35.56 12.08 8.88
N THR A 114 34.27 12.25 8.60
CA THR A 114 33.79 12.75 7.30
C THR A 114 34.28 14.16 7.01
N ARG A 115 34.26 15.06 8.00
CA ARG A 115 34.77 16.44 7.84
C ARG A 115 36.27 16.46 7.54
N LEU A 116 37.07 15.67 8.27
CA LEU A 116 38.50 15.57 8.04
C LEU A 116 38.81 15.03 6.63
N LYS A 117 38.09 13.99 6.20
CA LYS A 117 38.23 13.44 4.84
C LYS A 117 37.91 14.49 3.76
N ARG A 118 36.84 15.27 3.93
CA ARG A 118 36.49 16.36 2.99
C ARG A 118 37.56 17.45 2.96
N ALA A 119 38.09 17.86 4.11
CA ALA A 119 39.15 18.87 4.18
C ALA A 119 40.43 18.40 3.48
N ALA A 120 40.84 17.15 3.69
CA ALA A 120 42.00 16.56 3.01
C ALA A 120 41.81 16.53 1.49
N ASN A 121 40.63 16.12 0.99
CA ASN A 121 40.34 16.10 -0.44
C ASN A 121 40.37 17.51 -1.06
N LYS A 122 39.87 18.52 -0.35
CA LYS A 122 39.89 19.92 -0.82
C LYS A 122 41.33 20.48 -0.87
N ALA A 123 42.15 20.17 0.13
CA ALA A 123 43.56 20.58 0.13
C ALA A 123 44.33 19.92 -1.02
N ALA A 124 44.04 18.64 -1.32
CA ALA A 124 44.64 17.93 -2.44
C ALA A 124 44.25 18.54 -3.80
N SER A 125 42.99 18.95 -3.99
CA SER A 125 42.55 19.57 -5.25
C SER A 125 43.07 21.00 -5.46
N GLN A 126 43.26 21.77 -4.38
CA GLN A 126 43.81 23.13 -4.47
C GLN A 126 45.32 23.13 -4.78
N ASN A 127 46.07 22.13 -4.29
CA ASN A 127 47.48 21.97 -4.63
C ASN A 127 47.71 21.50 -6.07
N SER A 128 46.75 20.81 -6.69
CA SER A 128 46.84 20.43 -8.11
C SER A 128 46.51 21.57 -9.08
N GLU A 129 45.73 22.57 -8.66
CA GLU A 129 45.44 23.77 -9.48
C GLU A 129 46.57 24.80 -9.42
N SER A 130 47.28 24.92 -8.28
CA SER A 130 48.40 25.86 -8.13
C SER A 130 49.70 25.42 -8.80
N THR A 131 49.84 24.13 -9.14
CA THR A 131 51.00 23.57 -9.84
C THR A 131 50.86 23.56 -11.36
N GLY A 132 49.71 23.99 -11.90
CA GLY A 132 49.42 24.02 -13.35
C GLY A 132 49.57 25.39 -14.03
N LEU A 133 49.94 26.45 -13.31
CA LEU A 133 50.33 27.75 -13.88
C LEU A 133 51.82 28.01 -13.62
N SER A 134 52.68 27.47 -14.47
CA SER A 134 54.07 27.89 -14.67
C SER A 134 54.51 27.51 -16.07
#